data_AF-A0A9P6TL04-F1
#
_entry.id   AF-A0A9P6TL04-F1
#
_cell.length_a   1.000
_cell.length_b   1.000
_cell.length_c   1.000
_cell.angle_alpha   90.00
_cell.angle_beta   90.00
_cell.angle_gamma   90.00
#
_symmetry.space_group_name_H-M   'P 1'
#
loop_
_entity.id
_entity.type
_entity.pdbx_description
1 polymer ?
#
loop_
_entity_poly.entity_id
_entity_poly.type
_entity_poly.pdbx_seq_one_letter_code
_entity_poly.pdbx_strand_id
1 'polypeptide(L)'
;MISFVHEDGLGNMMDDDGKDVVMMESDSHMFPVEIITDYDQYLDMKPPERMVATKVEFDVEELEDSAVSNRKSYRSYKDGEKEELFFFVYEKGMSVRAAALQLHIKPLTAQYWVQKDQKEPTDQIVRNVGGGRPPGRPPKLVEEHQKFLVDLINEKPSLVLDEIMTSLTDQFANLDI
;
A
#
# COMPACT_ATOMS: atom_id res chain seq x y z
N MET A 1 4.26 -3.80 54.35
CA MET A 1 3.24 -2.72 54.35
C MET A 1 2.86 -2.47 52.92
N ILE A 2 1.57 -2.43 52.64
CA ILE A 2 1.02 -2.10 51.32
C ILE A 2 0.59 -0.64 51.46
N SER A 3 1.17 0.26 50.66
CA SER A 3 0.75 1.66 50.57
C SER A 3 -0.32 1.81 49.49
N PHE A 4 -1.37 2.58 49.77
CA PHE A 4 -2.49 2.79 48.85
C PHE A 4 -2.50 4.23 48.35
N VAL A 5 -2.62 4.39 47.03
CA VAL A 5 -2.74 5.70 46.39
C VAL A 5 -4.21 6.00 46.13
N HIS A 6 -4.67 7.19 46.52
CA HIS A 6 -6.05 7.64 46.34
C HIS A 6 -6.14 9.07 45.78
N GLU A 7 -7.24 9.39 45.12
CA GLU A 7 -7.47 10.71 44.50
C GLU A 7 -8.12 11.67 45.51
N ASP A 8 -7.60 12.90 45.63
CA ASP A 8 -8.02 13.91 46.64
C ASP A 8 -9.34 14.65 46.29
N GLY A 9 -10.00 14.26 45.21
CA GLY A 9 -11.22 14.89 44.70
C GLY A 9 -10.99 16.21 43.95
N LEU A 10 -9.74 16.70 43.87
CA LEU A 10 -9.31 17.80 43.01
C LEU A 10 -8.53 17.32 41.77
N GLY A 11 -8.38 16.00 41.62
CA GLY A 11 -7.70 15.36 40.50
C GLY A 11 -6.25 14.98 40.78
N ASN A 12 -5.75 15.15 42.01
CA ASN A 12 -4.38 14.79 42.38
C ASN A 12 -4.35 13.40 43.04
N MET A 13 -3.32 12.61 42.74
CA MET A 13 -3.13 11.28 43.34
C MET A 13 -2.18 11.38 44.53
N MET A 14 -2.66 11.03 45.71
CA MET A 14 -1.94 11.16 46.99
C MET A 14 -1.68 9.76 47.60
N ASP A 15 -0.54 9.58 48.26
CA ASP A 15 -0.24 8.41 49.09
C ASP A 15 -0.85 8.57 50.51
N ASP A 16 -0.86 7.50 51.31
CA ASP A 16 -1.44 7.45 52.67
C ASP A 16 -0.87 8.52 53.63
N ASP A 17 0.35 9.00 53.38
CA ASP A 17 1.01 10.09 54.12
C ASP A 17 0.63 11.51 53.61
N GLY A 18 -0.34 11.60 52.70
CA GLY A 18 -0.85 12.86 52.14
C GLY A 18 0.11 13.54 51.15
N LYS A 19 1.07 12.78 50.59
CA LYS A 19 2.05 13.30 49.64
C LYS A 19 1.60 12.99 48.22
N ASP A 20 1.60 14.02 47.37
CA ASP A 20 1.26 13.88 45.96
C ASP A 20 2.29 12.99 45.26
N VAL A 21 1.79 11.93 44.63
CA VAL A 21 2.57 10.87 43.98
C VAL A 21 2.92 11.26 42.54
N VAL A 22 2.17 12.19 41.95
CA VAL A 22 2.30 12.62 40.54
C VAL A 22 2.90 14.01 40.40
N MET A 23 3.65 14.47 41.41
CA MET A 23 4.48 15.66 41.30
C MET A 23 5.45 15.53 40.12
N MET A 24 5.05 16.00 38.94
CA MET A 24 5.98 16.22 37.85
C MET A 24 6.93 17.32 38.31
N GLU A 25 8.18 16.95 38.58
CA GLU A 25 9.27 17.92 38.68
C GLU A 25 9.23 18.74 37.40
N SER A 26 8.76 19.99 37.52
CA SER A 26 8.82 20.93 36.42
C SER A 26 10.29 21.22 36.21
N ASP A 27 10.89 20.62 35.18
CA ASP A 27 12.21 20.97 34.65
C ASP A 27 12.17 22.42 34.16
N SER A 28 12.22 23.34 35.11
CA SER A 28 12.40 24.78 34.91
C SER A 28 13.86 25.11 34.62
N HIS A 29 14.55 24.21 33.91
CA HIS A 29 15.83 24.52 33.30
C HIS A 29 15.55 25.44 32.11
N MET A 30 15.51 26.74 32.38
CA MET A 30 15.54 27.76 31.34
C MET A 30 16.90 27.63 30.64
N PHE A 31 16.94 26.97 29.48
CA PHE A 31 18.14 26.91 28.65
C PHE A 31 18.28 28.26 27.93
N PRO A 32 19.19 29.15 28.34
CA PRO A 32 19.44 30.35 27.57
C PRO A 32 19.94 29.93 26.19
N VAL A 33 19.29 30.41 25.13
CA VAL A 33 19.79 30.24 23.77
C VAL A 33 21.00 31.15 23.62
N GLU A 34 22.19 30.63 23.86
CA GLU A 34 23.45 31.40 23.84
C GLU A 34 23.85 31.83 22.43
N ILE A 35 23.40 31.10 21.40
CA ILE A 35 23.86 31.28 20.02
C ILE A 35 22.66 31.40 19.10
N ILE A 36 22.49 32.58 18.51
CA ILE A 36 21.58 32.81 17.39
C ILE A 36 22.45 32.80 16.13
N THR A 37 22.49 31.68 15.42
CA THR A 37 23.14 31.59 14.11
C THR A 37 22.15 31.99 13.02
N ASP A 38 22.59 32.83 12.09
CA ASP A 38 21.83 33.12 10.87
C ASP A 38 21.82 31.88 9.95
N TYR A 39 20.86 31.83 9.03
CA TYR A 39 20.69 30.71 8.10
C TYR A 39 21.96 30.44 7.28
N ASP A 40 22.64 31.50 6.85
CA ASP A 40 23.89 31.39 6.08
C ASP A 40 25.01 30.76 6.92
N GLN A 41 25.13 31.13 8.21
CA GLN A 41 26.12 30.52 9.12
C GLN A 41 25.81 29.05 9.41
N TYR A 42 24.53 28.68 9.45
CA TYR A 42 24.13 27.28 9.61
C TYR A 42 24.55 26.43 8.41
N LEU A 43 24.45 26.96 7.18
CA LEU A 43 24.88 26.23 5.98
C LEU A 43 26.37 25.94 5.98
N ASP A 44 27.19 26.88 6.44
CA ASP A 44 28.65 26.72 6.55
C ASP A 44 29.04 25.73 7.66
N MET A 45 28.28 25.71 8.75
CA MET A 45 28.51 24.83 9.90
C MET A 45 27.86 23.45 9.75
N LYS A 46 27.06 23.25 8.70
CA LYS A 46 26.36 21.99 8.46
C LYS A 46 27.40 20.90 8.21
N PRO A 47 27.56 19.91 9.12
CA PRO A 47 28.50 18.84 8.91
C PRO A 47 28.15 18.10 7.62
N PRO A 48 29.15 17.64 6.85
CA PRO A 48 28.91 16.98 5.57
C PRO A 48 27.98 15.79 5.78
N GLU A 49 26.89 15.75 5.01
CA GLU A 49 25.93 14.66 5.04
C GLU A 49 26.69 13.36 4.74
N ARG A 50 26.58 12.37 5.63
CA ARG A 50 27.30 11.10 5.53
C ARG A 50 27.08 10.52 4.14
N MET A 51 28.18 10.26 3.45
CA MET A 51 28.22 9.66 2.13
C MET A 51 27.40 8.37 2.14
N VAL A 52 26.39 8.34 1.27
CA VAL A 52 25.79 7.10 0.77
C VAL A 52 26.92 6.17 0.40
N ALA A 53 26.90 4.95 0.94
CA ALA A 53 27.93 3.93 0.74
C ALA A 53 28.40 3.91 -0.73
N THR A 54 29.67 4.27 -0.90
CA THR A 54 30.43 4.15 -2.14
C THR A 54 30.21 2.74 -2.71
N LYS A 55 29.58 2.68 -3.89
CA LYS A 55 29.61 1.49 -4.73
C LYS A 55 31.07 1.23 -5.09
N VAL A 56 31.56 0.06 -4.73
CA VAL A 56 32.81 -0.49 -5.27
C VAL A 56 32.59 -0.70 -6.76
N GLU A 57 33.47 -0.10 -7.55
CA GLU A 57 33.56 -0.21 -9.00
C GLU A 57 33.74 -1.68 -9.42
N PHE A 58 32.92 -2.13 -10.36
CA PHE A 58 33.24 -3.25 -11.24
C PHE A 58 33.03 -2.76 -12.66
N ASP A 59 33.97 -3.14 -13.51
CA ASP A 59 34.27 -2.57 -14.82
C ASP A 59 33.09 -2.44 -15.78
N VAL A 60 33.24 -1.42 -16.63
CA VAL A 60 32.38 -1.00 -17.74
C VAL A 60 32.22 -2.12 -18.78
N GLU A 61 30.99 -2.56 -19.01
CA GLU A 61 30.53 -2.87 -20.36
C GLU A 61 29.27 -2.07 -20.66
N GLU A 62 29.40 -1.30 -21.74
CA GLU A 62 28.49 -0.37 -22.37
C GLU A 62 27.15 -1.03 -22.74
N LEU A 63 26.05 -0.57 -22.14
CA LEU A 63 24.71 -0.73 -22.73
C LEU A 63 23.91 0.56 -22.59
N GLU A 64 23.41 0.95 -23.75
CA GLU A 64 22.79 2.22 -24.14
C GLU A 64 21.78 2.82 -23.16
N ASP A 65 21.81 4.16 -23.09
CA ASP A 65 20.81 5.02 -22.49
C ASP A 65 19.41 4.75 -23.06
N SER A 66 18.62 3.92 -22.35
CA SER A 66 17.17 4.01 -22.43
C SER A 66 16.70 4.92 -21.30
N ALA A 67 16.00 6.00 -21.65
CA ALA A 67 15.42 6.95 -20.72
C ALA A 67 14.54 6.24 -19.67
N VAL A 68 15.12 5.92 -18.51
CA VAL A 68 14.43 5.19 -17.44
C VAL A 68 13.51 6.15 -16.70
N SER A 69 12.23 6.08 -17.06
CA SER A 69 11.12 6.55 -16.25
C SER A 69 11.34 6.16 -14.77
N ASN A 70 11.39 7.16 -13.88
CA ASN A 70 11.56 7.04 -12.41
C ASN A 70 10.38 6.32 -11.70
N ARG A 71 9.78 5.31 -12.33
CA ARG A 71 8.80 4.44 -11.71
C ARG A 71 9.54 3.39 -10.91
N LYS A 72 9.32 3.38 -9.58
CA LYS A 72 9.81 2.33 -8.69
C LYS A 72 9.45 0.97 -9.29
N SER A 73 10.46 0.20 -9.71
CA SER A 73 10.25 -1.16 -10.19
C SER A 73 9.80 -1.99 -8.99
N TYR A 74 8.52 -2.37 -8.98
CA TYR A 74 8.00 -3.27 -7.97
C TYR A 74 8.58 -4.66 -8.20
N ARG A 75 8.99 -5.31 -7.11
CA ARG A 75 9.43 -6.70 -7.17
C ARG A 75 8.24 -7.60 -7.50
N SER A 76 8.31 -8.28 -8.64
CA SER A 76 7.39 -9.35 -9.01
C SER A 76 7.94 -10.69 -8.53
N TYR A 77 7.04 -11.60 -8.18
CA TYR A 77 7.38 -12.99 -7.84
C TYR A 77 6.81 -13.91 -8.91
N LYS A 78 7.53 -15.00 -9.21
CA LYS A 78 7.06 -16.04 -10.12
C LYS A 78 6.24 -17.08 -9.37
N ASP A 79 5.38 -17.79 -10.09
CA ASP A 79 4.52 -18.82 -9.51
C ASP A 79 5.36 -19.97 -8.92
N GLY A 80 6.49 -20.31 -9.55
CA GLY A 80 7.44 -21.29 -9.00
C GLY A 80 8.05 -20.91 -7.64
N GLU A 81 8.35 -19.62 -7.39
CA GLU A 81 8.85 -19.17 -6.06
C GLU A 81 7.78 -19.34 -4.98
N LYS A 82 6.50 -19.23 -5.36
CA LYS A 82 5.36 -19.43 -4.48
C LYS A 82 5.12 -20.92 -4.19
N GLU A 83 5.26 -21.78 -5.18
CA GLU A 83 5.22 -23.24 -5.02
C GLU A 83 6.32 -23.74 -4.08
N GLU A 84 7.56 -23.30 -4.30
CA GLU A 84 8.70 -23.67 -3.46
C GLU A 84 8.49 -23.24 -2.00
N LEU A 85 7.86 -22.07 -1.79
CA LEU A 85 7.52 -21.60 -0.45
C LEU A 85 6.53 -22.56 0.23
N PHE A 86 5.48 -22.99 -0.46
CA PHE A 86 4.49 -23.92 0.10
C PHE A 86 5.08 -25.31 0.35
N PHE A 87 5.91 -25.81 -0.56
CA PHE A 87 6.64 -27.05 -0.35
C PHE A 87 7.51 -26.98 0.91
N PHE A 88 8.22 -25.88 1.13
CA PHE A 88 9.05 -25.68 2.32
C PHE A 88 8.25 -25.57 3.62
N VAL A 89 7.06 -24.99 3.58
CA VAL A 89 6.21 -24.81 4.77
C VAL A 89 5.45 -26.10 5.09
N TYR A 90 4.85 -26.76 4.11
CA TYR A 90 3.99 -27.92 4.33
C TYR A 90 4.74 -29.26 4.30
N GLU A 91 5.62 -29.49 3.32
CA GLU A 91 6.35 -30.76 3.20
C GLU A 91 7.54 -30.80 4.17
N LYS A 92 8.34 -29.73 4.20
CA LYS A 92 9.54 -29.66 5.06
C LYS A 92 9.26 -29.14 6.48
N GLY A 93 8.05 -28.64 6.76
CA GLY A 93 7.67 -28.13 8.08
C GLY A 93 8.46 -26.90 8.55
N MET A 94 9.06 -26.13 7.64
CA MET A 94 9.83 -24.95 8.03
C MET A 94 8.91 -23.78 8.43
N SER A 95 9.41 -22.90 9.30
CA SER A 95 8.72 -21.63 9.56
C SER A 95 8.61 -20.82 8.27
N VAL A 96 7.45 -20.19 8.04
CA VAL A 96 7.20 -19.33 6.88
C VAL A 96 8.29 -18.26 6.70
N ARG A 97 8.78 -17.71 7.80
CA ARG A 97 9.87 -16.71 7.77
C ARG A 97 11.19 -17.32 7.32
N ALA A 98 11.52 -18.53 7.79
CA ALA A 98 12.75 -19.22 7.41
C ALA A 98 12.72 -19.62 5.92
N ALA A 99 11.60 -20.16 5.45
CA ALA A 99 11.39 -20.48 4.04
C ALA A 99 11.48 -19.23 3.15
N ALA A 100 10.87 -18.11 3.57
CA ALA A 100 10.92 -16.85 2.84
C ALA A 100 12.37 -16.32 2.70
N LEU A 101 13.17 -16.42 3.77
CA LEU A 101 14.57 -15.99 3.71
C LEU A 101 15.41 -16.87 2.78
N GLN A 102 15.15 -18.18 2.73
CA GLN A 102 15.83 -19.10 1.80
C GLN A 102 15.49 -18.80 0.34
N LEU A 103 14.23 -18.47 0.05
CA LEU A 103 13.75 -18.13 -1.30
C LEU A 103 13.95 -16.66 -1.65
N HIS A 104 14.63 -15.90 -0.78
CA HIS A 104 14.78 -14.46 -0.87
C HIS A 104 13.45 -13.69 -1.00
N ILE A 105 12.31 -14.25 -0.59
CA ILE A 105 10.99 -13.59 -0.61
C ILE A 105 10.87 -12.67 0.61
N LYS A 106 10.18 -11.54 0.46
CA LYS A 106 9.87 -10.69 1.63
C LYS A 106 9.04 -11.48 2.65
N PRO A 107 9.45 -11.60 3.92
CA PRO A 107 8.75 -12.41 4.92
C PRO A 107 7.26 -12.07 5.06
N LEU A 108 6.92 -10.79 4.97
CA LEU A 108 5.53 -10.32 5.02
C LEU A 108 4.69 -10.86 3.86
N THR A 109 5.27 -10.91 2.66
CA THR A 109 4.60 -11.45 1.47
C THR A 109 4.34 -12.95 1.61
N ALA A 110 5.35 -13.69 2.09
CA ALA A 110 5.22 -15.12 2.33
C ALA A 110 4.16 -15.44 3.39
N GLN A 111 4.14 -14.68 4.50
CA GLN A 111 3.11 -14.81 5.54
C GLN A 111 1.71 -14.53 5.00
N TYR A 112 1.56 -13.47 4.20
CA TYR A 112 0.29 -13.15 3.56
C TYR A 112 -0.20 -14.28 2.66
N TRP A 113 0.67 -14.90 1.86
CA TRP A 113 0.30 -16.03 1.01
C TRP A 113 -0.17 -17.24 1.82
N VAL A 114 0.58 -17.63 2.86
CA VAL A 114 0.20 -18.77 3.72
C VAL A 114 -1.11 -18.49 4.46
N GLN A 115 -1.32 -17.27 4.97
CA GLN A 115 -2.59 -16.90 5.61
C GLN A 115 -3.76 -16.90 4.64
N LYS A 116 -3.54 -16.47 3.40
CA LYS A 116 -4.57 -16.50 2.36
C LYS A 116 -4.93 -17.93 2.00
N ASP A 117 -3.92 -18.80 1.89
CA ASP A 117 -4.07 -20.24 1.60
C ASP A 117 -4.86 -20.98 2.68
N GLN A 118 -4.61 -20.66 3.96
CA GLN A 118 -5.39 -21.20 5.07
C GLN A 118 -6.87 -20.78 5.05
N LYS A 119 -7.18 -19.60 4.50
CA LYS A 119 -8.56 -19.09 4.40
C LYS A 119 -9.28 -19.60 3.17
N GLU A 120 -8.59 -19.58 2.04
CA GLU A 120 -9.07 -19.96 0.72
C GLU A 120 -7.99 -20.80 0.03
N PRO A 121 -8.05 -22.15 0.14
CA PRO A 121 -7.08 -23.06 -0.47
C PRO A 121 -7.30 -23.19 -2.00
N THR A 122 -7.73 -22.10 -2.64
CA THR A 122 -7.81 -22.03 -4.11
C THR A 122 -6.40 -22.08 -4.68
N ASP A 123 -6.21 -22.72 -5.84
CA ASP A 123 -4.92 -22.91 -6.51
C ASP A 123 -4.22 -21.57 -6.77
N GLN A 124 -3.49 -21.15 -5.75
CA GLN A 124 -2.90 -19.84 -5.59
C GLN A 124 -1.64 -19.65 -6.42
N ILE A 125 -1.21 -20.72 -7.07
CA ILE A 125 -0.15 -20.78 -8.08
C ILE A 125 -0.62 -20.08 -9.36
N VAL A 126 -1.93 -20.09 -9.64
CA VAL A 126 -2.44 -19.38 -10.79
C VAL A 126 -2.33 -17.89 -10.51
N ARG A 127 -1.57 -17.17 -11.34
CA ARG A 127 -1.66 -15.70 -11.39
C ARG A 127 -3.12 -15.34 -11.37
N ASN A 128 -3.53 -14.48 -10.44
CA ASN A 128 -4.86 -13.90 -10.43
C ASN A 128 -5.09 -13.38 -11.86
N VAL A 129 -5.88 -14.09 -12.68
CA VAL A 129 -6.06 -13.81 -14.11
C VAL A 129 -6.68 -12.45 -14.13
N GLY A 130 -5.84 -11.45 -14.39
CA GLY A 130 -5.89 -10.13 -13.75
C GLY A 130 -7.26 -9.87 -13.22
N GLY A 131 -7.49 -10.12 -11.91
CA GLY A 131 -8.79 -9.95 -11.28
C GLY A 131 -9.24 -8.56 -11.67
N GLY A 132 -10.09 -8.53 -12.70
CA GLY A 132 -10.12 -7.44 -13.64
C GLY A 132 -10.50 -6.26 -12.82
N ARG A 133 -9.55 -5.36 -12.55
CA ARG A 133 -9.94 -4.05 -12.12
C ARG A 133 -10.86 -3.64 -13.27
N PRO A 134 -12.18 -3.50 -13.04
CA PRO A 134 -13.07 -3.20 -14.14
C PRO A 134 -12.43 -2.02 -14.86
N PRO A 135 -12.30 -2.07 -16.20
CA PRO A 135 -11.60 -1.05 -16.94
C PRO A 135 -12.28 0.29 -16.65
N GLY A 136 -11.76 1.01 -15.66
CA GLY A 136 -12.38 2.22 -15.13
C GLY A 136 -13.79 2.05 -14.55
N ARG A 137 -14.54 3.16 -14.63
CA ARG A 137 -15.96 3.23 -14.27
C ARG A 137 -16.73 2.22 -15.14
N PRO A 138 -17.74 1.51 -14.59
CA PRO A 138 -18.61 0.68 -15.42
C PRO A 138 -19.16 1.50 -16.59
N PRO A 139 -19.27 0.90 -17.80
CA PRO A 139 -19.77 1.59 -18.97
C PRO A 139 -21.20 2.08 -18.69
N LYS A 140 -21.49 3.33 -19.08
CA LYS A 140 -22.84 3.91 -18.94
C LYS A 140 -23.87 3.17 -19.81
N LEU A 141 -23.41 2.54 -20.89
CA LEU A 141 -24.24 1.72 -21.76
C LEU A 141 -24.05 0.26 -21.38
N VAL A 142 -25.10 -0.33 -20.83
CA VAL A 142 -25.30 -1.76 -20.53
C VAL A 142 -25.62 -2.56 -21.81
N GLU A 143 -25.55 -3.89 -21.71
CA GLU A 143 -25.88 -4.85 -22.79
C GLU A 143 -27.28 -4.65 -23.40
N GLU A 144 -28.24 -4.13 -22.65
CA GLU A 144 -29.60 -3.87 -23.14
C GLU A 144 -29.62 -2.79 -24.23
N HIS A 145 -28.86 -1.71 -24.05
CA HIS A 145 -28.72 -0.66 -25.06
C HIS A 145 -28.06 -1.20 -26.34
N GLN A 146 -27.08 -2.11 -26.19
CA GLN A 146 -26.43 -2.74 -27.33
C GLN A 146 -27.40 -3.61 -28.12
N LYS A 147 -28.22 -4.42 -27.45
CA LYS A 147 -29.23 -5.27 -28.11
C LYS A 147 -30.24 -4.43 -28.89
N PHE A 148 -30.75 -3.36 -28.29
CA PHE A 148 -31.67 -2.45 -28.97
C PHE A 148 -31.08 -1.83 -30.24
N LEU A 149 -29.82 -1.37 -30.19
CA LEU A 149 -29.14 -0.81 -31.36
C LEU A 149 -28.98 -1.84 -32.48
N VAL A 150 -28.65 -3.10 -32.14
CA VAL A 150 -28.53 -4.18 -33.11
C VAL A 150 -29.88 -4.46 -33.77
N ASP A 151 -30.95 -4.55 -32.98
CA ASP A 151 -32.31 -4.80 -33.48
C ASP A 151 -32.79 -3.66 -34.39
N LEU A 152 -32.53 -2.41 -34.02
CA LEU A 152 -32.90 -1.23 -34.81
C LEU A 152 -32.20 -1.20 -36.17
N ILE A 153 -30.91 -1.52 -36.21
CA ILE A 153 -30.13 -1.58 -37.46
C ILE A 153 -30.60 -2.73 -38.35
N ASN A 154 -30.95 -3.88 -37.75
CA ASN A 154 -31.50 -5.02 -38.48
C ASN A 154 -32.86 -4.71 -39.09
N GLU A 155 -33.72 -3.96 -38.39
CA GLU A 155 -35.04 -3.56 -38.90
C GLU A 155 -34.92 -2.50 -40.01
N LYS A 156 -34.02 -1.52 -39.85
CA LYS A 156 -33.85 -0.40 -40.79
C LYS A 156 -32.37 -0.07 -41.00
N PRO A 157 -31.71 -0.69 -41.98
CA PRO A 157 -30.27 -0.49 -42.23
C PRO A 157 -29.93 0.90 -42.82
N SER A 158 -30.93 1.69 -43.24
CA SER A 158 -30.75 3.02 -43.84
C SER A 158 -30.94 4.18 -42.85
N LEU A 159 -31.09 3.90 -41.56
CA LEU A 159 -31.27 4.92 -40.51
C LEU A 159 -30.04 5.83 -40.40
N VAL A 160 -30.30 7.12 -40.16
CA VAL A 160 -29.24 8.11 -39.89
C VAL A 160 -28.86 8.05 -38.41
N LEU A 161 -27.58 8.32 -38.09
CA LEU A 161 -27.06 8.27 -36.72
C LEU A 161 -27.88 9.11 -35.73
N ASP A 162 -28.35 10.28 -36.14
CA ASP A 162 -29.17 11.17 -35.30
C ASP A 162 -30.51 10.53 -34.92
N GLU A 163 -31.15 9.83 -35.86
CA GLU A 163 -32.41 9.12 -35.62
C GLU A 163 -32.19 7.95 -34.65
N ILE A 164 -31.08 7.22 -34.82
CA ILE A 164 -30.67 6.15 -33.88
C ILE A 164 -30.48 6.71 -32.48
N MET A 165 -29.77 7.84 -32.34
CA MET A 165 -29.57 8.49 -31.04
C MET A 165 -30.88 8.94 -30.41
N THR A 166 -31.80 9.54 -31.17
CA THR A 166 -33.13 9.93 -30.65
C THR A 166 -33.92 8.73 -30.15
N SER A 167 -33.95 7.63 -30.92
CA SER A 167 -34.66 6.42 -30.51
C SER A 167 -34.07 5.77 -29.25
N LEU A 168 -32.74 5.79 -29.12
CA LEU A 168 -32.04 5.30 -27.93
C LEU A 168 -32.34 6.18 -26.71
N THR A 169 -32.32 7.51 -26.86
CA THR A 169 -32.68 8.41 -25.76
C THR A 169 -34.16 8.30 -25.39
N ASP A 170 -35.06 8.13 -26.34
CA ASP A 170 -36.51 8.02 -26.10
C ASP A 170 -36.87 6.73 -25.36
N GLN A 171 -36.29 5.59 -25.79
CA GLN A 171 -36.57 4.30 -25.17
C GLN A 171 -36.01 4.20 -23.74
N PHE A 172 -34.87 4.85 -23.50
CA PHE A 172 -34.15 4.79 -22.22
C PHE A 172 -34.25 6.08 -21.40
N ALA A 173 -35.16 7.00 -21.74
CA ALA A 173 -35.33 8.30 -21.09
C ALA A 173 -35.63 8.22 -19.58
N ASN A 174 -36.20 7.10 -19.13
CA ASN A 174 -36.62 6.87 -17.75
C ASN A 174 -35.56 6.14 -16.90
N LEU A 175 -34.38 5.83 -17.46
CA LEU A 175 -33.29 5.24 -16.70
C LEU A 175 -32.48 6.35 -16.02
N ASP A 176 -32.51 6.39 -14.69
CA ASP A 176 -31.51 7.14 -13.92
C ASP A 176 -30.15 6.43 -14.07
N ILE A 177 -29.15 7.13 -14.62
CA ILE A 177 -27.77 6.64 -14.88
C ILE A 177 -26.77 7.30 -13.92
#